data_AF-A0A7W0WVE8-F1
#
_entry.id   AF-A0A7W0WVE8-F1
#
_cell.length_a   1.000
_cell.length_b   1.000
_cell.length_c   1.000
_cell.angle_alpha   90.00
_cell.angle_beta   90.00
_cell.angle_gamma   90.00
#
_symmetry.space_group_name_H-M   'P 1'
#
loop_
_entity.id
_entity.type
_entity.pdbx_description
1 polymer ?
#
loop_
_entity_poly.entity_id
_entity_poly.type
_entity_poly.pdbx_seq_one_letter_code
_entity_poly.pdbx_strand_id
1 'polypeptide(L)'
;MTTKRIVIALALIAFLAAIALSPARQWAIDFVGWIRDLGPAAAALYGLVYVVAAVLMIPGSVLTLGGGFIYGPVWGSALVVPASVAASLLAFAISRRFARGWVAKRIAGNPKFEALDRAIARSGFKITLLVRLSPIFPYGLLNYALGITNVRFRDYATATAIGMLPGTVLFVYFGSLVTTVSDLSKPPTGGWLYWAAGAIALVVMIGVTVIARRSLRRELEESPA
;
A
#
# COMPACT_ATOMS: atom_id res chain seq x y z
N MET A 1 2.27 27.42 -15.47
CA MET A 1 2.48 25.97 -15.15
C MET A 1 3.70 25.71 -14.25
N THR A 2 4.72 26.56 -14.30
CA THR A 2 6.03 26.38 -13.63
C THR A 2 5.98 26.54 -12.11
N THR A 3 5.20 27.51 -11.60
CA THR A 3 5.09 27.80 -10.16
C THR A 3 4.50 26.63 -9.35
N LYS A 4 3.45 25.96 -9.87
CA LYS A 4 2.88 24.75 -9.21
C LYS A 4 3.89 23.60 -9.16
N ARG A 5 4.73 23.42 -10.19
CA ARG A 5 5.76 22.37 -10.22
C ARG A 5 6.87 22.63 -9.21
N ILE A 6 7.26 23.90 -9.04
CA ILE A 6 8.27 24.32 -8.06
C ILE A 6 7.75 24.14 -6.63
N VAL A 7 6.51 24.52 -6.35
CA VAL A 7 5.88 24.30 -5.03
C VAL A 7 5.77 22.81 -4.70
N ILE A 8 5.39 21.97 -5.67
CA ILE A 8 5.33 20.51 -5.48
C ILE A 8 6.73 19.94 -5.25
N ALA A 9 7.74 20.38 -6.00
CA ALA A 9 9.11 19.93 -5.82
C ALA A 9 9.68 20.34 -4.44
N LEU A 10 9.43 21.58 -4.00
CA LEU A 10 9.84 22.06 -2.68
C LEU A 10 9.10 21.35 -1.55
N ALA A 11 7.80 21.08 -1.71
CA ALA A 11 7.03 20.30 -0.75
C ALA A 11 7.53 18.85 -0.67
N LEU A 12 7.89 18.24 -1.80
CA LEU A 12 8.51 16.91 -1.85
C LEU A 12 9.88 16.91 -1.18
N ILE A 13 10.72 17.91 -1.45
CA ILE A 13 12.05 18.04 -0.84
C ILE A 13 11.92 18.27 0.67
N ALA A 14 11.02 19.15 1.11
CA ALA A 14 10.75 19.39 2.53
C ALA A 14 10.17 18.16 3.23
N PHE A 15 9.30 17.40 2.56
CA PHE A 15 8.76 16.14 3.06
C PHE A 15 9.83 15.05 3.16
N LEU A 16 10.68 14.92 2.14
CA LEU A 16 11.82 13.99 2.14
C LEU A 16 12.86 14.39 3.20
N ALA A 17 13.13 15.69 3.37
CA ALA A 17 13.99 16.21 4.41
C ALA A 17 13.41 16.00 5.81
N ALA A 18 12.11 16.20 6.00
CA ALA A 18 11.43 15.93 7.27
C ALA A 18 11.46 14.43 7.64
N ILE A 19 11.32 13.54 6.66
CA ILE A 19 11.50 12.09 6.85
C ILE A 19 12.96 11.77 7.18
N ALA A 20 13.92 12.34 6.45
CA ALA A 20 15.35 12.11 6.64
C ALA A 20 15.91 12.67 7.97
N LEU A 21 15.35 13.78 8.46
CA LEU A 21 15.73 14.44 9.72
C LEU A 21 14.94 13.91 10.93
N SER A 22 13.91 13.08 10.71
CA SER A 22 13.12 12.54 11.81
C SER A 22 13.89 11.48 12.61
N PRO A 23 13.64 11.36 13.92
CA PRO A 23 14.11 10.23 14.73
C PRO A 23 13.57 8.86 14.24
N ALA A 24 12.72 8.83 13.22
CA ALA A 24 12.08 7.61 12.72
C ALA A 24 13.09 6.54 12.31
N ARG A 25 14.29 6.92 11.83
CA ARG A 25 15.36 5.96 11.57
C ARG A 25 15.81 5.25 12.86
N GLN A 26 16.02 6.02 13.93
CA GLN A 26 16.46 5.48 15.21
C GLN A 26 15.34 4.64 15.85
N TRP A 27 14.10 5.14 15.84
CA TRP A 27 12.94 4.39 16.32
C TRP A 27 12.72 3.10 15.54
N ALA A 28 12.94 3.08 14.23
CA ALA A 28 12.86 1.87 13.43
C ALA A 28 13.94 0.85 13.83
N ILE A 29 15.17 1.30 14.11
CA ILE A 29 16.26 0.45 14.59
C ILE A 29 15.92 -0.13 15.98
N ASP A 30 15.50 0.72 16.91
CA ASP A 30 15.14 0.32 18.27
C ASP A 30 13.94 -0.64 18.28
N PHE A 31 12.94 -0.38 17.43
CA PHE A 31 11.77 -1.24 17.25
C PHE A 31 12.15 -2.62 16.70
N VAL A 32 13.06 -2.69 15.73
CA VAL A 32 13.55 -3.98 15.22
C VAL A 32 14.32 -4.75 16.29
N GLY A 33 15.19 -4.07 17.06
CA GLY A 33 15.90 -4.69 18.18
C GLY A 33 14.92 -5.30 19.19
N TRP A 34 13.95 -4.50 19.64
CA TRP A 34 12.93 -4.92 20.58
C TRP A 34 12.09 -6.10 20.09
N ILE A 35 11.74 -6.14 18.80
CA ILE A 35 10.99 -7.25 18.19
C ILE A 35 11.83 -8.53 18.11
N ARG A 36 13.13 -8.44 17.85
CA ARG A 36 13.99 -9.63 17.82
C ARG A 36 14.11 -10.29 19.19
N ASP A 37 14.03 -9.52 20.28
CA ASP A 37 14.13 -10.02 21.66
C ASP A 37 12.85 -10.73 22.15
N LEU A 38 11.71 -10.53 21.48
CA LEU A 38 10.40 -11.08 21.87
C LEU A 38 10.12 -12.52 21.39
N GLY A 39 11.03 -13.13 20.62
CA GLY A 39 10.89 -14.53 20.17
C GLY A 39 9.64 -14.78 19.29
N PRO A 40 8.99 -15.95 19.36
CA PRO A 40 7.84 -16.28 18.49
C PRO A 40 6.63 -15.34 18.62
N ALA A 41 6.43 -14.70 19.78
CA ALA A 41 5.36 -13.73 20.01
C ALA A 41 5.54 -12.43 19.21
N ALA A 42 6.77 -12.15 18.78
CA ALA A 42 7.13 -10.97 18.02
C ALA A 42 6.35 -10.86 16.69
N ALA A 43 6.09 -11.98 16.01
CA ALA A 43 5.39 -11.99 14.73
C ALA A 43 3.94 -11.51 14.87
N ALA A 44 3.22 -11.99 15.91
CA ALA A 44 1.85 -11.57 16.16
C ALA A 44 1.77 -10.07 16.50
N LEU A 45 2.70 -9.59 17.34
CA LEU A 45 2.79 -8.18 17.68
C LEU A 45 3.13 -7.32 16.46
N TYR A 46 4.06 -7.76 15.62
CA TYR A 46 4.40 -7.09 14.37
C TYR A 46 3.18 -6.93 13.46
N GLY A 47 2.41 -8.02 13.27
CA GLY A 47 1.17 -7.99 12.51
C GLY A 47 0.14 -7.01 13.09
N LEU A 48 0.00 -6.96 14.42
CA LEU A 48 -0.89 -6.01 15.09
C LEU A 48 -0.44 -4.56 14.89
N VAL A 49 0.85 -4.27 15.06
CA VAL A 49 1.42 -2.94 14.80
C VAL A 49 1.21 -2.55 13.35
N TYR A 50 1.40 -3.47 12.40
CA TYR A 50 1.10 -3.24 10.98
C TYR A 50 -0.35 -2.80 10.78
N VAL A 51 -1.30 -3.55 11.37
CA VAL A 51 -2.74 -3.25 11.25
C VAL A 51 -3.06 -1.86 11.81
N VAL A 52 -2.59 -1.56 13.02
CA VAL A 52 -2.83 -0.27 13.67
C VAL A 52 -2.22 0.87 12.86
N ALA A 53 -0.96 0.74 12.45
CA ALA A 53 -0.26 1.76 11.68
C ALA A 53 -0.95 2.04 10.33
N ALA A 54 -1.38 1.00 9.63
CA ALA A 54 -2.10 1.12 8.37
C ALA A 54 -3.47 1.80 8.53
N VAL A 55 -4.20 1.52 9.62
CA VAL A 55 -5.44 2.23 9.99
C VAL A 55 -5.16 3.70 10.30
N LEU A 56 -4.03 4.01 10.95
CA LEU A 56 -3.58 5.39 11.20
C LEU A 56 -3.00 6.07 9.94
N MET A 57 -3.12 5.45 8.76
CA MET A 57 -2.59 5.95 7.49
C MET A 57 -1.07 6.17 7.48
N ILE A 58 -0.34 5.49 8.37
CA ILE A 58 1.12 5.45 8.32
C ILE A 58 1.54 4.71 7.05
N PRO A 59 2.57 5.18 6.32
CA PRO A 59 3.03 4.52 5.11
C PRO A 59 3.38 3.04 5.33
N GLY A 60 2.53 2.15 4.81
CA GLY A 60 2.69 0.70 4.97
C GLY A 60 4.00 0.16 4.41
N SER A 61 4.61 0.86 3.43
CA SER A 61 5.90 0.48 2.83
C SER A 61 7.01 0.28 3.86
N VAL A 62 7.06 1.10 4.90
CA VAL A 62 8.07 1.00 5.97
C VAL A 62 7.92 -0.34 6.72
N LEU A 63 6.69 -0.71 7.05
CA LEU A 63 6.39 -1.96 7.76
C LEU A 63 6.38 -3.17 6.81
N THR A 64 6.18 -2.99 5.50
CA THR A 64 6.34 -4.10 4.56
C THR A 64 7.83 -4.43 4.38
N LEU A 65 8.68 -3.42 4.23
CA LEU A 65 10.14 -3.58 4.18
C LEU A 65 10.68 -4.15 5.50
N GLY A 66 10.22 -3.63 6.63
CA GLY A 66 10.59 -4.13 7.96
C GLY A 66 10.26 -5.62 8.14
N GLY A 67 9.13 -6.09 7.61
CA GLY A 67 8.75 -7.50 7.71
C GLY A 67 9.73 -8.41 6.96
N GLY A 68 10.22 -7.94 5.82
CA GLY A 68 11.29 -8.61 5.07
C GLY A 68 12.63 -8.58 5.80
N PHE A 69 13.00 -7.44 6.38
CA PHE A 69 14.23 -7.26 7.15
C PHE A 69 14.31 -8.18 8.39
N ILE A 70 13.18 -8.36 9.06
CA ILE A 70 13.11 -9.11 10.32
C ILE A 70 12.90 -10.60 10.08
N TYR A 71 11.96 -10.97 9.19
CA TYR A 71 11.49 -12.35 9.02
C TYR A 71 11.92 -12.98 7.68
N GLY A 72 12.64 -12.25 6.83
CA GLY A 72 13.04 -12.73 5.52
C GLY A 72 11.88 -12.77 4.51
N PRO A 73 12.15 -13.21 3.26
CA PRO A 73 11.20 -13.08 2.17
C PRO A 73 9.97 -13.99 2.32
N VAL A 74 10.14 -15.21 2.84
CA VAL A 74 9.06 -16.21 2.95
C VAL A 74 8.17 -15.93 4.17
N TRP A 75 8.74 -15.93 5.38
CA TRP A 75 7.98 -15.72 6.61
C TRP A 75 7.49 -14.27 6.73
N GLY A 76 8.27 -13.29 6.26
CA GLY A 76 7.81 -11.90 6.17
C GLY A 76 6.60 -11.77 5.26
N SER A 77 6.55 -12.47 4.12
CA SER A 77 5.38 -12.44 3.23
C SER A 77 4.18 -13.13 3.86
N ALA A 78 4.38 -14.31 4.46
CA ALA A 78 3.34 -15.06 5.16
C ALA A 78 2.71 -14.26 6.33
N LEU A 79 3.47 -13.35 6.94
CA LEU A 79 3.00 -12.46 7.99
C LEU A 79 2.36 -11.18 7.47
N VAL A 80 3.04 -10.47 6.56
CA VAL A 80 2.64 -9.12 6.14
C VAL A 80 1.44 -9.15 5.21
N VAL A 81 1.31 -10.15 4.33
CA VAL A 81 0.15 -10.27 3.45
C VAL A 81 -1.16 -10.31 4.24
N PRO A 82 -1.39 -11.26 5.18
CA PRO A 82 -2.64 -11.29 5.94
C PRO A 82 -2.81 -10.06 6.83
N ALA A 83 -1.74 -9.53 7.43
CA ALA A 83 -1.82 -8.28 8.21
C ALA A 83 -2.28 -7.09 7.36
N SER A 84 -1.77 -6.98 6.12
CA SER A 84 -2.14 -5.93 5.19
C SER A 84 -3.57 -6.06 4.67
N VAL A 85 -4.05 -7.29 4.46
CA VAL A 85 -5.46 -7.53 4.12
C VAL A 85 -6.35 -7.16 5.30
N ALA A 86 -6.03 -7.62 6.51
CA ALA A 86 -6.79 -7.31 7.73
C ALA A 86 -6.88 -5.79 7.97
N ALA A 87 -5.76 -5.08 7.83
CA ALA A 87 -5.73 -3.62 7.95
C ALA A 87 -6.62 -2.93 6.92
N SER A 88 -6.57 -3.39 5.66
CA SER A 88 -7.39 -2.85 4.58
C SER A 88 -8.88 -3.07 4.84
N LEU A 89 -9.26 -4.25 5.34
CA LEU A 89 -10.64 -4.57 5.72
C LEU A 89 -11.13 -3.70 6.88
N LEU A 90 -10.28 -3.47 7.88
CA LEU A 90 -10.62 -2.66 9.04
C LEU A 90 -10.80 -1.19 8.66
N ALA A 91 -9.86 -0.59 7.94
CA ALA A 91 -9.97 0.79 7.44
C ALA A 91 -11.19 0.98 6.52
N PHE A 92 -11.50 -0.01 5.69
CA PHE A 92 -12.71 -0.04 4.88
C PHE A 92 -13.98 -0.07 5.72
N ALA A 93 -14.03 -0.92 6.75
CA ALA A 93 -15.19 -1.03 7.62
C ALA A 93 -15.42 0.26 8.42
N ILE A 94 -14.34 0.87 8.92
CA ILE A 94 -14.37 2.16 9.62
C ILE A 94 -14.94 3.24 8.70
N SER A 95 -14.37 3.41 7.51
CA SER A 95 -14.83 4.43 6.57
C SER A 95 -16.26 4.20 6.09
N ARG A 96 -16.65 2.94 5.89
CA ARG A 96 -18.03 2.60 5.52
C ARG A 96 -19.04 2.95 6.60
N ARG A 97 -18.72 2.65 7.85
CA ARG A 97 -19.65 2.84 8.97
C ARG A 97 -19.76 4.30 9.38
N PHE A 98 -18.64 5.02 9.39
CA PHE A 98 -18.57 6.36 9.99
C PHE A 98 -18.47 7.50 8.97
N ALA A 99 -17.79 7.28 7.84
CA ALA A 99 -17.54 8.36 6.87
C ALA A 99 -18.54 8.37 5.70
N ARG A 100 -18.97 7.20 5.22
CA ARG A 100 -19.77 7.09 3.98
C ARG A 100 -21.02 7.98 3.98
N GLY A 101 -21.83 7.92 5.04
CA GLY A 101 -23.07 8.70 5.12
C GLY A 101 -22.83 10.21 5.10
N TRP A 102 -21.78 10.68 5.76
CA TRP A 102 -21.38 12.09 5.77
C TRP A 102 -20.84 12.53 4.40
N VAL A 103 -19.95 11.73 3.79
CA VAL A 103 -19.35 12.04 2.49
C VAL A 103 -20.39 12.02 1.38
N ALA A 104 -21.29 11.04 1.36
CA ALA A 104 -22.33 10.94 0.34
C ALA A 104 -23.24 12.19 0.33
N LYS A 105 -23.58 12.73 1.51
CA LYS A 105 -24.35 13.98 1.62
C LYS A 105 -23.56 15.20 1.13
N ARG A 106 -22.26 15.27 1.40
CA ARG A 106 -21.39 16.39 1.02
C ARG A 106 -21.07 16.44 -0.48
N ILE A 107 -21.05 15.27 -1.12
CA ILE A 107 -20.66 15.12 -2.54
C ILE A 107 -21.90 14.79 -3.41
N ALA A 108 -23.10 14.82 -2.82
CA ALA A 108 -24.37 14.66 -3.54
C ALA A 108 -24.46 15.67 -4.70
N GLY A 109 -24.78 15.20 -5.90
CA GLY A 109 -24.87 16.03 -7.10
C GLY A 109 -23.54 16.26 -7.82
N ASN A 110 -22.42 15.64 -7.39
CA ASN A 110 -21.19 15.61 -8.19
C ASN A 110 -21.25 14.46 -9.21
N PRO A 111 -21.38 14.75 -10.52
CA PRO A 111 -21.59 13.71 -11.53
C PRO A 111 -20.44 12.70 -11.61
N LYS A 112 -19.21 13.14 -11.30
CA LYS A 112 -18.02 12.27 -11.33
C LYS A 112 -18.02 11.25 -10.19
N PHE A 113 -18.44 11.67 -9.00
CA PHE A 113 -18.51 10.77 -7.85
C PHE A 113 -19.60 9.73 -8.05
N GLU A 114 -20.78 10.15 -8.52
CA GLU A 114 -21.88 9.23 -8.77
C GLU A 114 -21.59 8.24 -9.90
N ALA A 115 -20.95 8.70 -10.99
CA ALA A 115 -20.51 7.80 -12.06
C ALA A 115 -19.51 6.76 -11.56
N LEU A 116 -18.54 7.20 -10.74
CA LEU A 116 -17.57 6.29 -10.11
C LEU A 116 -18.25 5.29 -9.16
N ASP A 117 -19.19 5.76 -8.33
CA ASP A 117 -19.90 4.92 -7.37
C ASP A 117 -20.77 3.87 -8.08
N ARG A 118 -21.43 4.25 -9.20
CA ARG A 118 -22.18 3.34 -10.07
C ARG A 118 -21.27 2.31 -10.76
N ALA A 119 -20.14 2.74 -11.30
CA ALA A 119 -19.18 1.85 -11.95
C ALA A 119 -18.64 0.80 -10.95
N ILE A 120 -18.29 1.25 -9.74
CA ILE A 120 -17.83 0.39 -8.65
C ILE A 120 -18.94 -0.54 -8.15
N ALA A 121 -20.20 -0.11 -8.13
CA ALA A 121 -21.32 -0.98 -7.75
C ALA A 121 -21.51 -2.15 -8.74
N ARG A 122 -21.23 -1.93 -10.04
CA ARG A 122 -21.36 -2.94 -11.10
C ARG A 122 -20.17 -3.89 -11.17
N SER A 123 -18.95 -3.33 -11.17
CA SER A 123 -17.70 -4.08 -11.39
C SER A 123 -16.75 -3.98 -10.20
N GLY A 124 -17.29 -4.06 -8.98
CA GLY A 124 -16.57 -3.78 -7.74
C GLY A 124 -15.29 -4.58 -7.54
N PHE A 125 -15.32 -5.88 -7.83
CA PHE A 125 -14.13 -6.75 -7.73
C PHE A 125 -13.05 -6.30 -8.71
N LYS A 126 -13.40 -6.18 -10.00
CA LYS A 126 -12.46 -5.83 -11.07
C LYS A 126 -11.86 -4.45 -10.85
N ILE A 127 -12.67 -3.44 -10.53
CA ILE A 127 -12.18 -2.09 -10.28
C ILE A 127 -11.27 -2.07 -9.04
N THR A 128 -11.68 -2.71 -7.95
CA THR A 128 -10.85 -2.78 -6.74
C THR A 128 -9.51 -3.45 -7.03
N LEU A 129 -9.51 -4.57 -7.75
CA LEU A 129 -8.31 -5.31 -8.10
C LEU A 129 -7.36 -4.45 -8.95
N LEU A 130 -7.88 -3.81 -10.00
CA LEU A 130 -7.05 -2.97 -10.87
C LEU A 130 -6.47 -1.76 -10.13
N VAL A 131 -7.25 -1.14 -9.24
CA VAL A 131 -6.76 0.00 -8.44
C VAL A 131 -5.72 -0.46 -7.40
N ARG A 132 -5.88 -1.65 -6.81
CA ARG A 132 -4.88 -2.25 -5.88
C ARG A 132 -3.56 -2.58 -6.56
N LEU A 133 -3.67 -3.08 -7.79
CA LEU A 133 -2.54 -3.38 -8.65
C LEU A 133 -1.86 -2.11 -9.18
N SER A 134 -2.55 -0.97 -9.14
CA SER A 134 -2.02 0.31 -9.57
C SER A 134 -1.30 1.05 -8.43
N PRO A 135 -0.07 1.55 -8.62
CA PRO A 135 0.66 2.32 -7.62
C PRO A 135 0.19 3.78 -7.52
N ILE A 136 -0.91 4.14 -8.20
CA ILE A 136 -1.37 5.54 -8.32
C ILE A 136 -1.89 6.08 -6.99
N PHE A 137 -2.46 5.23 -6.14
CA PHE A 137 -3.13 5.66 -4.92
C PHE A 137 -2.33 5.28 -3.67
N PRO A 138 -2.13 6.23 -2.73
CA PRO A 138 -1.57 5.91 -1.43
C PRO A 138 -2.40 4.84 -0.72
N TYR A 139 -1.74 3.81 -0.20
CA TYR A 139 -2.38 2.63 0.38
C TYR A 139 -3.46 2.96 1.42
N GLY A 140 -3.12 3.80 2.41
CA GLY A 140 -4.08 4.22 3.44
C GLY A 140 -5.29 4.91 2.83
N LEU A 141 -5.08 5.93 1.99
CA LEU A 141 -6.16 6.69 1.38
C LEU A 141 -7.09 5.81 0.55
N LEU A 142 -6.54 4.85 -0.20
CA LEU A 142 -7.32 3.93 -1.02
C LEU A 142 -8.28 3.07 -0.18
N ASN A 143 -7.82 2.59 0.99
CA ASN A 143 -8.65 1.77 1.89
C ASN A 143 -9.91 2.53 2.35
N TYR A 144 -9.74 3.79 2.75
CA TYR A 144 -10.84 4.65 3.19
C TYR A 144 -11.72 5.09 2.02
N ALA A 145 -11.12 5.43 0.87
CA ALA A 145 -11.85 5.85 -0.32
C ALA A 145 -12.79 4.74 -0.83
N LEU A 146 -12.30 3.49 -0.94
CA LEU A 146 -13.13 2.36 -1.33
C LEU A 146 -14.20 2.00 -0.31
N GLY A 147 -13.98 2.27 0.98
CA GLY A 147 -15.02 2.06 2.00
C GLY A 147 -16.16 3.09 1.93
N ILE A 148 -15.91 4.27 1.37
CA ILE A 148 -16.95 5.28 1.10
C ILE A 148 -17.81 4.92 -0.11
N THR A 149 -17.30 4.17 -1.08
CA THR A 149 -18.04 3.77 -2.29
C THR A 149 -19.00 2.61 -2.05
N ASN A 150 -19.74 2.21 -3.07
CA ASN A 150 -20.73 1.14 -3.07
C ASN A 150 -20.21 -0.24 -3.46
N VAL A 151 -18.88 -0.46 -3.38
CA VAL A 151 -18.29 -1.79 -3.59
C VAL A 151 -18.82 -2.77 -2.53
N ARG A 152 -19.14 -4.00 -2.92
CA ARG A 152 -19.55 -5.05 -1.98
C ARG A 152 -18.35 -5.47 -1.11
N PHE A 153 -18.58 -5.78 0.16
CA PHE A 153 -17.50 -6.19 1.07
C PHE A 153 -16.74 -7.43 0.55
N ARG A 154 -17.47 -8.42 0.00
CA ARG A 154 -16.87 -9.62 -0.59
C ARG A 154 -15.93 -9.29 -1.74
N ASP A 155 -16.39 -8.45 -2.67
CA ASP A 155 -15.61 -8.02 -3.83
C ASP A 155 -14.34 -7.26 -3.40
N TYR A 156 -14.48 -6.37 -2.41
CA TYR A 156 -13.34 -5.64 -1.86
C TYR A 156 -12.33 -6.57 -1.18
N ALA A 157 -12.82 -7.51 -0.36
CA ALA A 157 -11.98 -8.42 0.40
C ALA A 157 -11.18 -9.36 -0.51
N THR A 158 -11.83 -10.01 -1.47
CA THR A 158 -11.16 -10.94 -2.39
C THR A 158 -10.23 -10.21 -3.35
N ALA A 159 -10.65 -9.06 -3.90
CA ALA A 159 -9.80 -8.26 -4.77
C ALA A 159 -8.57 -7.72 -4.04
N THR A 160 -8.72 -7.32 -2.76
CA THR A 160 -7.59 -6.85 -1.94
C THR A 160 -6.64 -8.00 -1.60
N ALA A 161 -7.16 -9.17 -1.21
CA ALA A 161 -6.33 -10.34 -0.93
C ALA A 161 -5.47 -10.74 -2.14
N ILE A 162 -6.04 -10.73 -3.35
CA ILE A 162 -5.31 -11.08 -4.58
C ILE A 162 -4.39 -9.93 -5.02
N GLY A 163 -4.91 -8.70 -5.06
CA GLY A 163 -4.19 -7.54 -5.59
C GLY A 163 -3.00 -7.11 -4.76
N MET A 164 -3.00 -7.37 -3.45
CA MET A 164 -1.90 -7.00 -2.57
C MET A 164 -0.73 -7.98 -2.59
N LEU A 165 -0.95 -9.24 -2.95
CA LEU A 165 0.09 -10.28 -2.96
C LEU A 165 1.36 -9.87 -3.72
N PRO A 166 1.32 -9.53 -5.02
CA PRO A 166 2.54 -9.30 -5.80
C PRO A 166 3.34 -8.09 -5.27
N GLY A 167 2.66 -6.99 -4.95
CA GLY A 167 3.31 -5.79 -4.41
C GLY A 167 3.90 -6.03 -3.02
N THR A 168 3.17 -6.72 -2.14
CA THR A 168 3.61 -6.98 -0.77
C THR A 168 4.82 -7.92 -0.75
N VAL A 169 4.74 -9.05 -1.45
CA VAL A 169 5.86 -10.01 -1.54
C VAL A 169 7.11 -9.35 -2.08
N LEU A 170 6.95 -8.47 -3.08
CA LEU A 170 8.07 -7.76 -3.66
C LEU A 170 8.74 -6.78 -2.67
N PHE A 171 7.95 -6.00 -1.93
CA PHE A 171 8.48 -5.10 -0.91
C PHE A 171 9.13 -5.88 0.24
N VAL A 172 8.53 -6.98 0.69
CA VAL A 172 9.15 -7.88 1.69
C VAL A 172 10.48 -8.43 1.16
N TYR A 173 10.52 -8.86 -0.10
CA TYR A 173 11.76 -9.34 -0.71
C TYR A 173 12.86 -8.26 -0.67
N PHE A 174 12.57 -7.03 -1.11
CA PHE A 174 13.53 -5.92 -1.00
C PHE A 174 13.96 -5.64 0.45
N GLY A 175 13.02 -5.71 1.40
CA GLY A 175 13.32 -5.57 2.82
C GLY A 175 14.31 -6.64 3.31
N SER A 176 14.18 -7.87 2.81
CA SER A 176 15.07 -8.97 3.19
C SER A 176 16.48 -8.90 2.60
N LEU A 177 16.70 -8.09 1.57
CA LEU A 177 18.03 -7.87 0.98
C LEU A 177 18.92 -7.02 1.89
N VAL A 178 18.33 -6.28 2.82
CA VAL A 178 19.06 -5.60 3.88
C VAL A 178 19.22 -6.61 5.01
N THR A 179 20.45 -7.07 5.27
CA THR A 179 20.70 -8.07 6.34
C THR A 179 21.19 -7.43 7.63
N THR A 180 21.89 -6.29 7.54
CA THR A 180 22.42 -5.55 8.68
C THR A 180 22.08 -4.06 8.58
N VAL A 181 21.87 -3.40 9.71
CA VAL A 181 21.60 -1.94 9.75
C VAL A 181 22.77 -1.14 9.15
N SER A 182 24.00 -1.66 9.25
CA SER A 182 25.22 -1.12 8.64
C SER A 182 25.31 -1.34 7.12
N ASP A 183 24.47 -2.20 6.54
CA ASP A 183 24.39 -2.39 5.08
C ASP A 183 23.46 -1.36 4.43
N LEU A 184 22.62 -0.65 5.20
CA LEU A 184 21.85 0.50 4.71
C LEU A 184 22.76 1.65 4.23
N SER A 185 24.00 1.71 4.71
CA SER A 185 25.03 2.70 4.33
C SER A 185 25.97 2.22 3.23
N LYS A 186 25.91 0.93 2.84
CA LYS A 186 26.74 0.39 1.76
C LYS A 186 25.94 0.39 0.46
N PRO A 187 26.58 0.65 -0.70
CA PRO A 187 25.93 0.41 -1.98
C PRO A 187 25.47 -1.06 -2.04
N PRO A 188 24.31 -1.36 -2.65
CA PRO A 188 23.78 -2.72 -2.67
C PRO A 188 24.79 -3.69 -3.30
N THR A 189 25.37 -4.56 -2.47
CA THR A 189 26.39 -5.55 -2.85
C THR A 189 25.78 -6.90 -3.26
N GLY A 190 24.48 -6.95 -3.50
CA GLY A 190 23.87 -8.10 -4.14
C GLY A 190 24.38 -8.16 -5.58
N GLY A 191 25.01 -9.29 -5.97
CA GLY A 191 25.46 -9.52 -7.34
C GLY A 191 24.33 -9.40 -8.37
N TRP A 192 24.57 -9.79 -9.62
CA TRP A 192 23.61 -9.61 -10.73
C TRP A 192 22.17 -10.09 -10.43
N LEU A 193 21.97 -11.06 -9.54
CA LEU A 193 20.64 -11.50 -9.08
C LEU A 193 19.83 -10.39 -8.38
N TYR A 194 20.45 -9.49 -7.62
CA TYR A 194 19.77 -8.35 -6.98
C TYR A 194 19.20 -7.40 -8.03
N TRP A 195 20.02 -7.06 -9.03
CA TRP A 195 19.61 -6.21 -10.14
C TRP A 195 18.59 -6.90 -11.05
N ALA A 196 18.73 -8.20 -11.27
CA ALA A 196 17.75 -8.99 -12.03
C ALA A 196 16.40 -9.05 -11.31
N ALA A 197 16.38 -9.30 -10.00
CA ALA A 197 15.16 -9.29 -9.21
C ALA A 197 14.53 -7.90 -9.17
N GLY A 198 15.34 -6.85 -9.03
CA GLY A 198 14.88 -5.46 -9.10
C GLY A 198 14.31 -5.06 -10.46
N ALA A 199 14.91 -5.54 -11.55
CA ALA A 199 14.42 -5.32 -12.91
C ALA A 199 13.11 -6.08 -13.17
N ILE A 200 13.02 -7.34 -12.77
CA ILE A 200 11.80 -8.16 -12.89
C ILE A 200 10.67 -7.52 -12.09
N ALA A 201 10.95 -7.11 -10.85
CA ALA A 201 10.03 -6.38 -10.00
C ALA A 201 9.48 -5.11 -10.65
N LEU A 202 10.36 -4.31 -11.23
CA LEU A 202 10.00 -3.09 -11.94
C LEU A 202 9.16 -3.40 -13.19
N VAL A 203 9.54 -4.42 -13.96
CA VAL A 203 8.80 -4.86 -15.16
C VAL A 203 7.41 -5.38 -14.80
N VAL A 204 7.29 -6.18 -13.74
CA VAL A 204 6.00 -6.66 -13.24
C VAL A 204 5.16 -5.49 -12.77
N MET A 205 5.73 -4.56 -11.99
CA MET A 205 5.02 -3.38 -11.50
C MET A 205 4.55 -2.47 -12.64
N ILE A 206 5.41 -2.22 -13.64
CA ILE A 206 5.07 -1.44 -14.84
C ILE A 206 4.01 -2.18 -15.66
N GLY A 207 4.18 -3.47 -15.91
CA GLY A 207 3.24 -4.29 -16.69
C GLY A 207 1.86 -4.31 -16.04
N VAL A 208 1.81 -4.56 -14.74
CA VAL A 208 0.60 -4.51 -13.93
C VAL A 208 -0.02 -3.10 -13.96
N THR A 209 0.78 -2.04 -13.85
CA THR A 209 0.30 -0.65 -13.93
C THR A 209 -0.28 -0.32 -15.30
N VAL A 210 0.37 -0.75 -16.38
CA VAL A 210 -0.07 -0.50 -17.77
C VAL A 210 -1.35 -1.27 -18.06
N ILE A 211 -1.43 -2.54 -17.65
CA ILE A 211 -2.64 -3.36 -17.79
C ILE A 211 -3.76 -2.76 -16.95
N ALA A 212 -3.51 -2.41 -15.69
CA ALA A 212 -4.49 -1.78 -14.80
C ALA A 212 -5.03 -0.48 -15.39
N ARG A 213 -4.16 0.40 -15.92
CA ARG A 213 -4.58 1.64 -16.59
C ARG A 213 -5.42 1.38 -17.83
N ARG A 214 -5.00 0.45 -18.68
CA ARG A 214 -5.72 0.14 -19.93
C ARG A 214 -7.10 -0.45 -19.64
N SER A 215 -7.19 -1.37 -18.68
CA SER A 215 -8.45 -1.99 -18.28
C SER A 215 -9.37 -1.02 -17.55
N LEU A 216 -8.86 -0.20 -16.63
CA LEU A 216 -9.67 0.79 -15.93
C LEU A 216 -10.25 1.82 -16.91
N ARG A 217 -9.46 2.25 -17.90
CA ARG A 217 -9.91 3.21 -18.91
C ARG A 217 -10.99 2.62 -19.81
N ARG A 218 -10.84 1.37 -20.26
CA ARG A 218 -11.88 0.67 -21.02
C ARG A 218 -13.19 0.54 -20.24
N GLU A 219 -13.12 0.16 -18.96
CA GLU A 219 -14.34 0.00 -18.16
C GLU A 219 -15.07 1.32 -17.89
N LEU A 220 -14.32 2.41 -17.71
CA LEU A 220 -14.88 3.76 -17.54
C LEU A 220 -15.46 4.31 -18.86
N GLU A 221 -14.94 3.87 -20.01
CA GLU A 221 -15.43 4.24 -21.36
C GLU A 221 -16.62 3.36 -21.79
N GLU A 222 -16.67 2.08 -21.39
CA GLU A 222 -17.73 1.11 -21.72
C GLU A 222 -18.94 1.17 -20.77
N SER A 223 -18.84 1.86 -19.64
CA SER A 223 -19.99 2.17 -18.77
C SER A 223 -20.56 3.55 -19.15
N PRO A 224 -21.54 3.65 -20.06
CA PRO A 224 -22.18 4.93 -20.34
C PRO A 224 -22.82 5.50 -19.06
N ALA A 225 -22.77 6.83 -18.97
CA ALA A 225 -23.14 7.65 -17.81
C ALA A 225 -24.57 7.38 -17.31
#